data_AF-A0A1M5R0R3-F1
#
_entry.id   AF-A0A1M5R0R3-F1
#
_cell.length_a   1.000
_cell.length_b   1.000
_cell.length_c   1.000
_cell.angle_alpha   90.00
_cell.angle_beta   90.00
_cell.angle_gamma   90.00
#
_symmetry.space_group_name_H-M   'P 1'
#
loop_
_entity.id
_entity.type
_entity.pdbx_description
1 polymer ?
#
loop_
_entity_poly.entity_id
_entity_poly.type
_entity_poly.pdbx_seq_one_letter_code
_entity_poly.pdbx_strand_id
1 'polypeptide(L)'
;MELNKREKNTIGRILYNIFKESDWKDLISTCYPNMEDYEEYENFFKNLYWDNDPAESQCMAVFSDLFDACEDDVVKYLQNHYLFESRIRTTDVCIYKKFFDEEIDDVEVENEEMPNDIIKSALADVQLLVADNRPADAVDRIHTALHAFARQKCADLGDDGERTLIADMSAISKYYRDNHNEDGAKILSSLNKFLDVLNEARNKRSLAHPNSSLMDSPESVLLINVAKSIMKYLNTLEN
;
A
#
# COMPACT_ATOMS: atom_id res chain seq x y z
N MET A 1 0.90 -14.64 0.48
CA MET A 1 0.20 -14.17 -0.74
C MET A 1 -0.43 -15.33 -1.51
N GLU A 2 -1.75 -15.40 -1.57
CA GLU A 2 -2.42 -16.45 -2.36
C GLU A 2 -2.49 -16.14 -3.87
N LEU A 3 -2.07 -17.12 -4.68
CA LEU A 3 -2.24 -17.12 -6.14
C LEU A 3 -3.15 -18.27 -6.59
N ASN A 4 -4.16 -17.95 -7.39
CA ASN A 4 -4.99 -18.97 -8.02
C ASN A 4 -4.28 -19.61 -9.23
N LYS A 5 -4.81 -20.74 -9.72
CA LYS A 5 -4.24 -21.49 -10.84
C LYS A 5 -4.03 -20.65 -12.11
N ARG A 6 -4.94 -19.73 -12.42
CA ARG A 6 -4.81 -18.86 -13.60
C ARG A 6 -3.65 -17.90 -13.43
N GLU A 7 -3.49 -17.31 -12.24
CA GLU A 7 -2.40 -16.39 -11.93
C GLU A 7 -1.04 -17.08 -12.00
N LYS A 8 -0.93 -18.29 -11.43
CA LYS A 8 0.29 -19.10 -11.53
C LYS A 8 0.65 -19.42 -12.98
N ASN A 9 -0.32 -19.80 -13.81
CA ASN A 9 -0.08 -20.04 -15.24
C ASN A 9 0.37 -18.76 -15.97
N THR A 10 -0.22 -17.61 -15.65
CA THR A 10 0.20 -16.32 -16.22
C THR A 10 1.65 -15.99 -15.88
N ILE A 11 2.05 -16.19 -14.61
CA ILE A 11 3.43 -15.97 -14.17
C ILE A 11 4.37 -16.97 -14.84
N GLY A 12 4.07 -18.26 -14.83
CA GLY A 12 4.89 -19.28 -15.48
C GLY A 12 5.14 -18.99 -16.96
N ARG A 13 4.14 -18.45 -17.67
CA ARG A 13 4.31 -17.96 -19.05
C ARG A 13 5.22 -16.75 -19.15
N ILE A 14 5.13 -15.81 -18.21
CA ILE A 14 6.03 -14.65 -18.16
C ILE A 14 7.46 -15.13 -17.97
N LEU A 15 7.70 -16.04 -17.01
CA LEU A 15 9.01 -16.61 -16.72
C LEU A 15 9.57 -17.33 -17.95
N TYR A 16 8.78 -18.16 -18.61
CA TYR A 16 9.16 -18.79 -19.88
C TYR A 16 9.72 -17.80 -20.92
N ASN A 17 9.16 -16.59 -21.00
CA ASN A 17 9.61 -15.58 -21.96
C ASN A 17 10.83 -14.76 -21.51
N ILE A 18 11.16 -14.73 -20.21
CA ILE A 18 12.18 -13.80 -19.68
C ILE A 18 13.33 -14.50 -18.96
N PHE A 19 13.14 -15.73 -18.48
CA PHE A 19 14.16 -16.51 -17.79
C PHE A 19 15.06 -17.22 -18.80
N LYS A 20 16.35 -17.19 -18.48
CA LYS A 20 17.35 -18.08 -19.04
C LYS A 20 17.54 -19.27 -18.11
N GLU A 21 18.34 -20.21 -18.57
CA GLU A 21 18.72 -21.40 -17.79
C GLU A 21 19.27 -21.08 -16.40
N SER A 22 20.12 -20.06 -16.28
CA SER A 22 20.66 -19.61 -14.99
C SER A 22 19.55 -19.15 -14.05
N ASP A 23 18.56 -18.41 -14.57
CA ASP A 23 17.47 -17.86 -13.77
C ASP A 23 16.57 -19.00 -13.24
N TRP A 24 16.32 -20.03 -14.05
CA TRP A 24 15.61 -21.24 -13.60
C TRP A 24 16.37 -22.03 -12.54
N LYS A 25 17.69 -22.19 -12.69
CA LYS A 25 18.52 -22.84 -11.67
C LYS A 25 18.51 -22.07 -10.36
N ASP A 26 18.70 -20.75 -10.44
CA ASP A 26 18.72 -19.91 -9.26
C ASP A 26 17.37 -19.96 -8.54
N LEU A 27 16.24 -19.88 -9.28
CA LEU A 27 14.90 -20.01 -8.71
C LEU A 27 14.66 -21.39 -8.08
N ILE A 28 15.07 -22.50 -8.72
CA ILE A 28 14.92 -23.83 -8.12
C ILE A 28 15.77 -23.95 -6.86
N SER A 29 16.99 -23.38 -6.87
CA SER A 29 17.91 -23.39 -5.74
C SER A 29 17.39 -22.65 -4.50
N THR A 30 16.47 -21.68 -4.67
CA THR A 30 15.88 -20.98 -3.52
C THR A 30 15.01 -21.91 -2.68
N CYS A 31 14.42 -22.92 -3.31
CA CYS A 31 13.52 -23.88 -2.67
C CYS A 31 14.23 -25.18 -2.31
N TYR A 32 15.21 -25.55 -3.15
CA TYR A 32 15.89 -26.83 -3.10
C TYR A 32 17.41 -26.61 -3.25
N PRO A 33 18.11 -26.29 -2.15
CA PRO A 33 19.53 -25.94 -2.19
C PRO A 33 20.45 -27.15 -2.45
N ASN A 34 19.95 -28.39 -2.29
CA ASN A 34 20.75 -29.59 -2.47
C ASN A 34 20.67 -30.12 -3.90
N MET A 35 21.80 -30.57 -4.45
CA MET A 35 21.88 -31.13 -5.80
C MET A 35 21.00 -32.38 -6.03
N GLU A 36 20.69 -33.15 -4.99
CA GLU A 36 19.84 -34.35 -5.10
C GLU A 36 18.39 -34.00 -5.46
N ASP A 37 17.92 -32.81 -5.06
CA ASP A 37 16.57 -32.33 -5.37
C ASP A 37 16.41 -31.92 -6.85
N TYR A 38 17.53 -31.77 -7.59
CA TYR A 38 17.52 -31.47 -9.03
C TYR A 38 17.15 -32.68 -9.88
N GLU A 39 17.23 -33.91 -9.34
CA GLU A 39 16.85 -35.12 -10.07
C GLU A 39 15.39 -35.07 -10.51
N GLU A 40 14.51 -34.46 -9.71
CA GLU A 40 13.09 -34.26 -10.05
C GLU A 40 12.90 -33.34 -11.27
N TYR A 41 13.80 -32.37 -11.43
CA TYR A 41 13.78 -31.39 -12.53
C TYR A 41 14.67 -31.78 -13.72
N GLU A 42 15.29 -32.97 -13.71
CA GLU A 42 16.26 -33.38 -14.73
C GLU A 42 15.67 -33.33 -16.15
N ASN A 43 14.40 -33.74 -16.31
CA ASN A 43 13.69 -33.68 -17.59
C ASN A 43 13.38 -32.24 -18.03
N PHE A 44 13.04 -31.37 -17.08
CA PHE A 44 12.81 -29.95 -17.36
C PHE A 44 14.09 -29.29 -17.87
N PHE A 45 15.20 -29.53 -17.16
CA PHE A 45 16.51 -29.05 -17.57
C PHE A 45 16.95 -29.61 -18.92
N LYS A 46 16.80 -30.92 -19.15
CA LYS A 46 17.08 -31.53 -20.47
C LYS A 46 16.31 -30.82 -21.60
N ASN A 47 15.04 -30.47 -21.41
CA ASN A 47 14.31 -29.74 -22.45
C ASN A 47 14.87 -28.32 -22.61
N LEU A 48 15.20 -27.64 -21.52
CA LEU A 48 15.82 -26.31 -21.53
C LEU A 48 17.17 -26.25 -22.28
N TYR A 49 17.96 -27.35 -22.26
CA TYR A 49 19.31 -27.41 -22.84
C TYR A 49 19.38 -27.80 -24.32
N TRP A 50 18.45 -28.61 -24.83
CA TRP A 50 18.63 -29.32 -26.10
C TRP A 50 18.03 -28.60 -27.32
N ASP A 51 18.07 -27.25 -27.36
CA ASP A 51 17.42 -26.42 -28.39
C ASP A 51 15.89 -26.69 -28.55
N ASN A 52 15.34 -27.50 -27.64
CA ASN A 52 13.93 -27.85 -27.55
C ASN A 52 13.31 -27.01 -26.44
N ASP A 53 13.31 -25.68 -26.66
CA ASP A 53 12.66 -24.67 -25.83
C ASP A 53 11.54 -25.30 -24.98
N PRO A 54 11.66 -25.35 -23.63
CA PRO A 54 10.75 -26.13 -22.82
C PRO A 54 9.35 -25.70 -23.17
N ALA A 55 8.45 -26.66 -23.35
CA ALA A 55 7.08 -26.31 -23.66
C ALA A 55 6.59 -25.34 -22.58
N GLU A 56 5.94 -24.24 -22.98
CA GLU A 56 5.41 -23.21 -22.06
C GLU A 56 4.65 -23.84 -20.87
N SER A 57 3.95 -24.95 -21.11
CA SER A 57 3.25 -25.75 -20.10
C SER A 57 4.15 -26.38 -19.04
N GLN A 58 5.38 -26.77 -19.37
CA GLN A 58 6.37 -27.29 -18.43
C GLN A 58 6.87 -26.18 -17.50
N CYS A 59 7.17 -24.99 -18.03
CA CYS A 59 7.54 -23.83 -17.20
C CYS A 59 6.40 -23.42 -16.26
N MET A 60 5.14 -23.48 -16.70
CA MET A 60 3.99 -23.23 -15.84
C MET A 60 3.86 -24.26 -14.70
N ALA A 61 4.06 -25.55 -15.02
CA ALA A 61 4.00 -26.61 -14.03
C ALA A 61 5.11 -26.44 -12.98
N VAL A 62 6.37 -26.28 -13.41
CA VAL A 62 7.52 -26.07 -12.53
C VAL A 62 7.32 -24.83 -11.66
N PHE A 63 6.88 -23.70 -12.21
CA PHE A 63 6.58 -22.52 -11.40
C PHE A 63 5.48 -22.79 -10.36
N SER A 64 4.40 -23.48 -10.75
CA SER A 64 3.33 -23.81 -9.81
C SER A 64 3.83 -24.65 -8.65
N ASP A 65 4.63 -25.69 -8.94
CA ASP A 65 5.17 -26.61 -7.94
C ASP A 65 6.15 -25.89 -7.01
N LEU A 66 7.02 -25.03 -7.54
CA LEU A 66 7.92 -24.20 -6.74
C LEU A 66 7.13 -23.23 -5.86
N PHE A 67 6.19 -22.48 -6.43
CA PHE A 67 5.40 -21.51 -5.65
C PHE A 67 4.64 -22.19 -4.49
N ASP A 68 4.14 -23.41 -4.70
CA ASP A 68 3.46 -24.20 -3.66
C ASP A 68 4.41 -24.78 -2.60
N ALA A 69 5.69 -24.99 -2.93
CA ALA A 69 6.68 -25.55 -2.01
C ALA A 69 7.32 -24.50 -1.08
N CYS A 70 7.54 -23.28 -1.57
CA CYS A 70 8.45 -22.28 -0.97
C CYS A 70 8.03 -20.85 -1.35
N GLU A 71 6.77 -20.50 -1.09
CA GLU A 71 6.15 -19.24 -1.54
C GLU A 71 7.02 -18.00 -1.27
N ASP A 72 7.45 -17.81 -0.01
CA ASP A 72 8.17 -16.60 0.41
C ASP A 72 9.49 -16.41 -0.34
N ASP A 73 10.24 -17.50 -0.54
CA ASP A 73 11.53 -17.46 -1.24
C ASP A 73 11.36 -17.20 -2.73
N VAL A 74 10.34 -17.80 -3.36
CA VAL A 74 9.98 -17.56 -4.77
C VAL A 74 9.54 -16.11 -4.96
N VAL A 75 8.69 -15.57 -4.09
CA VAL A 75 8.24 -14.18 -4.15
C VAL A 75 9.44 -13.24 -4.05
N LYS A 76 10.31 -13.46 -3.06
CA LYS A 76 11.51 -12.65 -2.86
C LYS A 76 12.46 -12.72 -4.06
N TYR A 77 12.66 -13.90 -4.65
CA TYR A 77 13.46 -14.05 -5.86
C TYR A 77 12.89 -13.23 -7.01
N LEU A 78 11.59 -13.38 -7.27
CA LEU A 78 10.90 -12.71 -8.37
C LEU A 78 10.88 -11.19 -8.21
N GLN A 79 10.65 -10.68 -7.00
CA GLN A 79 10.70 -9.24 -6.69
C GLN A 79 12.07 -8.63 -7.01
N ASN A 80 13.15 -9.40 -6.85
CA ASN A 80 14.51 -8.95 -7.14
C ASN A 80 14.98 -9.25 -8.57
N HIS A 81 14.17 -9.94 -9.38
CA HIS A 81 14.54 -10.29 -10.76
C HIS A 81 14.40 -9.08 -11.70
N TYR A 82 15.51 -8.71 -12.34
CA TYR A 82 15.70 -7.48 -13.13
C TYR A 82 14.68 -7.22 -14.27
N LEU A 83 13.99 -8.25 -14.78
CA LEU A 83 12.95 -8.08 -15.81
C LEU A 83 11.53 -8.33 -15.29
N PHE A 84 11.38 -8.96 -14.13
CA PHE A 84 10.09 -9.51 -13.73
C PHE A 84 9.07 -8.41 -13.46
N GLU A 85 9.45 -7.40 -12.68
CA GLU A 85 8.60 -6.25 -12.34
C GLU A 85 8.03 -5.56 -13.60
N SER A 86 8.92 -5.15 -14.51
CA SER A 86 8.53 -4.46 -15.75
C SER A 86 7.59 -5.33 -16.61
N ARG A 87 7.84 -6.65 -16.66
CA ARG A 87 7.05 -7.57 -17.48
C ARG A 87 5.68 -7.89 -16.87
N ILE A 88 5.59 -8.12 -15.56
CA ILE A 88 4.31 -8.37 -14.91
C ILE A 88 3.44 -7.12 -14.90
N ARG A 89 4.02 -5.92 -14.67
CA ARG A 89 3.32 -4.63 -14.72
C ARG A 89 2.57 -4.39 -16.02
N THR A 90 3.17 -4.82 -17.14
CA THR A 90 2.59 -4.65 -18.48
C THR A 90 1.68 -5.79 -18.91
N THR A 91 1.78 -6.95 -18.27
CA THR A 91 1.01 -8.15 -18.65
C THR A 91 -0.27 -8.30 -17.85
N ASP A 92 -0.19 -8.12 -16.52
CA ASP A 92 -1.33 -8.28 -15.61
C ASP A 92 -1.18 -7.37 -14.39
N VAL A 93 -1.92 -6.27 -14.38
CA VAL A 93 -1.87 -5.27 -13.31
C VAL A 93 -2.33 -5.84 -11.96
N CYS A 94 -3.25 -6.80 -11.95
CA CYS A 94 -3.75 -7.38 -10.70
C CYS A 94 -2.68 -8.24 -10.04
N ILE A 95 -1.94 -9.03 -10.83
CA ILE A 95 -0.82 -9.83 -10.31
C ILE A 95 0.36 -8.92 -9.92
N TYR A 96 0.66 -7.89 -10.72
CA TYR A 96 1.71 -6.91 -10.37
C TYR A 96 1.50 -6.34 -8.96
N LYS A 97 0.28 -5.90 -8.66
CA LYS A 97 -0.06 -5.39 -7.33
C LYS A 97 0.21 -6.40 -6.23
N LYS A 98 -0.12 -7.67 -6.43
CA LYS A 98 0.16 -8.71 -5.42
C LYS A 98 1.65 -8.86 -5.08
N PHE A 99 2.56 -8.64 -6.04
CA PHE A 99 4.01 -8.77 -5.86
C PHE A 99 4.71 -7.45 -5.48
N PHE A 100 4.19 -6.30 -5.93
CA PHE A 100 4.92 -5.02 -5.93
C PHE A 100 4.11 -3.82 -5.46
N ASP A 101 2.80 -3.96 -5.23
CA ASP A 101 2.25 -3.11 -4.18
C ASP A 101 2.94 -3.67 -2.93
N GLU A 102 3.93 -2.92 -2.42
CA GLU A 102 4.06 -2.84 -0.98
C GLU A 102 2.61 -2.71 -0.49
N GLU A 103 2.23 -3.46 0.53
CA GLU A 103 1.23 -2.88 1.41
C GLU A 103 1.77 -1.48 1.73
N ILE A 104 1.27 -0.47 1.01
CA ILE A 104 0.77 0.70 1.68
C ILE A 104 -0.25 0.05 2.60
N ASP A 105 0.23 -0.45 3.75
CA ASP A 105 -0.56 -0.70 4.93
C ASP A 105 -1.56 0.41 4.86
N ASP A 106 -2.83 0.05 4.72
CA ASP A 106 -3.89 0.95 4.31
C ASP A 106 -4.05 2.03 5.38
N VAL A 107 -3.10 2.97 5.49
CA VAL A 107 -2.43 3.29 6.77
C VAL A 107 -3.28 2.76 7.91
N GLU A 108 -3.08 1.49 8.31
CA GLU A 108 -3.81 0.98 9.45
C GLU A 108 -3.35 1.85 10.60
N VAL A 109 -4.22 2.79 10.96
CA VAL A 109 -4.12 3.48 12.22
C VAL A 109 -4.44 2.39 13.22
N GLU A 110 -3.40 1.69 13.68
CA GLU A 110 -3.53 0.69 14.73
C GLU A 110 -4.42 1.29 15.81
N ASN A 111 -5.57 0.66 16.00
CA ASN A 111 -6.66 1.14 16.84
C ASN A 111 -6.32 1.10 18.34
N GLU A 112 -5.09 0.72 18.70
CA GLU A 112 -4.78 0.27 20.06
C GLU A 112 -4.74 1.41 21.08
N GLU A 113 -4.66 2.68 20.67
CA GLU A 113 -4.72 3.82 21.62
C GLU A 113 -5.56 5.03 21.18
N MET A 114 -6.48 4.91 20.21
CA MET A 114 -7.34 6.06 19.88
C MET A 114 -8.52 6.19 20.87
N PRO A 115 -8.60 7.26 21.69
CA PRO A 115 -9.57 7.33 22.80
C PRO A 115 -10.99 7.71 22.38
N ASN A 116 -11.21 8.14 21.12
CA ASN A 116 -12.43 8.83 20.71
C ASN A 116 -13.28 8.02 19.72
N ASP A 117 -14.50 7.66 20.14
CA ASP A 117 -15.49 6.92 19.35
C ASP A 117 -15.80 7.59 18.00
N ILE A 118 -15.71 8.92 17.92
CA ILE A 118 -15.92 9.69 16.68
C ILE A 118 -14.83 9.35 15.65
N ILE A 119 -13.58 9.23 16.08
CA ILE A 119 -12.44 8.92 15.19
C ILE A 119 -12.60 7.49 14.66
N LYS A 120 -12.90 6.53 15.55
CA LYS A 120 -13.13 5.12 15.17
C LYS A 120 -14.28 4.97 14.17
N SER A 121 -15.42 5.60 14.45
CA SER A 121 -16.58 5.56 13.56
C SER A 121 -16.28 6.18 12.20
N ALA A 122 -15.61 7.34 12.17
CA ALA A 122 -15.28 8.02 10.92
C ALA A 122 -14.28 7.23 10.08
N LEU A 123 -13.30 6.56 10.68
CA LEU A 123 -12.36 5.69 9.97
C LEU A 123 -13.02 4.41 9.44
N ALA A 124 -13.95 3.82 10.19
CA ALA A 124 -14.74 2.69 9.71
C ALA A 124 -15.59 3.09 8.49
N ASP A 125 -16.20 4.28 8.51
CA ASP A 125 -16.93 4.81 7.35
C ASP A 125 -16.02 4.98 6.13
N VAL A 126 -14.79 5.46 6.31
CA VAL A 126 -13.79 5.57 5.22
C VAL A 126 -13.52 4.20 4.59
N GLN A 127 -13.26 3.18 5.40
CA GLN A 127 -12.99 1.82 4.91
C GLN A 127 -14.16 1.26 4.10
N LEU A 128 -15.39 1.41 4.60
CA LEU A 128 -16.59 0.95 3.89
C LEU A 128 -16.77 1.67 2.55
N LEU A 129 -16.56 2.99 2.51
CA LEU A 129 -16.73 3.79 1.30
C LEU A 129 -15.65 3.51 0.25
N VAL A 130 -14.41 3.28 0.68
CA VAL A 130 -13.32 2.88 -0.23
C VAL A 130 -13.57 1.48 -0.78
N ALA A 131 -14.00 0.53 0.06
CA ALA A 131 -14.34 -0.82 -0.37
C ALA A 131 -15.52 -0.87 -1.37
N ASP A 132 -16.50 0.04 -1.23
CA ASP A 132 -17.62 0.22 -2.15
C ASP A 132 -17.27 1.06 -3.40
N ASN A 133 -15.97 1.31 -3.66
CA ASN A 133 -15.46 2.11 -4.79
C ASN A 133 -16.03 3.54 -4.83
N ARG A 134 -16.22 4.15 -3.65
CA ARG A 134 -16.72 5.52 -3.45
C ARG A 134 -15.74 6.40 -2.65
N PRO A 135 -14.47 6.51 -3.06
CA PRO A 135 -13.47 7.25 -2.30
C PRO A 135 -13.75 8.76 -2.21
N ALA A 136 -14.45 9.35 -3.19
CA ALA A 136 -14.87 10.76 -3.11
C ALA A 136 -15.79 11.03 -1.91
N ASP A 137 -16.59 10.04 -1.52
CA ASP A 137 -17.50 10.13 -0.36
C ASP A 137 -16.75 9.98 0.96
N ALA A 138 -15.63 9.24 0.94
CA ALA A 138 -14.76 9.04 2.10
C ALA A 138 -13.96 10.29 2.49
N VAL A 139 -13.80 11.26 1.60
CA VAL A 139 -13.03 12.51 1.86
C VAL A 139 -13.62 13.32 3.03
N ASP A 140 -14.95 13.35 3.17
CA ASP A 140 -15.60 14.05 4.29
C ASP A 140 -15.39 13.32 5.63
N ARG A 141 -15.42 11.98 5.58
CA ARG A 141 -15.21 11.11 6.74
C ARG A 141 -13.78 11.18 7.24
N ILE A 142 -12.78 11.13 6.35
CA ILE A 142 -11.38 11.25 6.75
C ILE A 142 -11.05 12.65 7.27
N HIS A 143 -11.66 13.71 6.72
CA HIS A 143 -11.54 15.06 7.27
C HIS A 143 -12.09 15.13 8.70
N THR A 144 -13.26 14.52 8.94
CA THR A 144 -13.89 14.47 10.27
C THR A 144 -13.01 13.73 11.28
N ALA A 145 -12.45 12.57 10.89
CA ALA A 145 -11.52 11.82 11.71
C ALA A 145 -10.27 12.64 12.06
N LEU A 146 -9.63 13.26 11.07
CA LEU A 146 -8.44 14.06 11.25
C LEU A 146 -8.69 15.29 12.14
N HIS A 147 -9.85 15.95 12.02
CA HIS A 147 -10.20 17.07 12.89
C HIS A 147 -10.41 16.62 14.34
N ALA A 148 -11.16 15.55 14.57
CA ALA A 148 -11.33 15.01 15.91
C ALA A 148 -9.99 14.57 16.53
N PHE A 149 -9.08 13.99 15.73
CA PHE A 149 -7.74 13.62 16.17
C PHE A 149 -6.88 14.84 16.55
N ALA A 150 -6.83 15.86 15.68
CA ALA A 150 -6.08 17.09 15.97
C ALA A 150 -6.60 17.80 17.24
N ARG A 151 -7.92 17.82 17.45
CA ARG A 151 -8.53 18.37 18.65
C ARG A 151 -8.16 17.58 19.91
N GLN A 152 -8.16 16.25 19.85
CA GLN A 152 -7.68 15.42 20.95
C GLN A 152 -6.22 15.73 21.27
N LYS A 153 -5.36 15.85 20.25
CA LYS A 153 -3.95 16.18 20.43
C LYS A 153 -3.76 17.56 21.09
N CYS A 154 -4.53 18.58 20.70
CA CYS A 154 -4.52 19.86 21.40
C CYS A 154 -4.90 19.73 22.88
N ALA A 155 -5.94 18.94 23.18
CA ALA A 155 -6.38 18.71 24.56
C ALA A 155 -5.31 18.01 25.41
N ASP A 156 -4.61 17.02 24.82
CA ASP A 156 -3.49 16.32 25.48
C ASP A 156 -2.31 17.27 25.77
N LEU A 157 -2.15 18.32 24.97
CA LEU A 157 -1.18 19.40 25.16
C LEU A 157 -1.70 20.54 26.08
N GLY A 158 -2.89 20.39 26.67
CA GLY A 158 -3.49 21.35 27.59
C GLY A 158 -4.25 22.52 26.93
N ASP A 159 -4.62 22.40 25.65
CA ASP A 159 -5.43 23.38 24.91
C ASP A 159 -6.75 22.76 24.43
N ASP A 160 -7.83 22.94 25.18
CA ASP A 160 -9.16 22.35 24.93
C ASP A 160 -10.08 23.24 24.07
N GLY A 161 -9.51 24.24 23.39
CA GLY A 161 -10.26 25.19 22.56
C GLY A 161 -11.02 24.52 21.41
N GLU A 162 -12.24 24.99 21.13
CA GLU A 162 -13.00 24.58 19.95
C GLU A 162 -12.60 25.43 18.74
N ARG A 163 -11.93 24.82 17.76
CA ARG A 163 -11.43 25.51 16.57
C ARG A 163 -11.60 24.67 15.31
N THR A 164 -11.23 25.26 14.17
CA THR A 164 -11.16 24.55 12.89
C THR A 164 -9.92 23.66 12.85
N LEU A 165 -9.93 22.62 12.01
CA LEU A 165 -8.79 21.71 11.83
C LEU A 165 -7.46 22.46 11.56
N ILE A 166 -7.48 23.49 10.71
CA ILE A 166 -6.27 24.30 10.41
C ILE A 166 -5.79 25.05 11.65
N ALA A 167 -6.71 25.57 12.47
CA ALA A 167 -6.37 26.28 13.69
C ALA A 167 -5.80 25.32 14.75
N ASP A 168 -6.35 24.12 14.89
CA ASP A 168 -5.82 23.07 15.77
C ASP A 168 -4.40 22.67 15.33
N MET A 169 -4.20 22.39 14.05
CA MET A 169 -2.88 22.04 13.51
C MET A 169 -1.84 23.17 13.64
N SER A 170 -2.29 24.43 13.56
CA SER A 170 -1.44 25.59 13.82
C SER A 170 -1.04 25.70 15.30
N ALA A 171 -1.96 25.37 16.22
CA ALA A 171 -1.65 25.32 17.66
C ALA A 171 -0.63 24.22 17.97
N ILE A 172 -0.81 23.02 17.41
CA ILE A 172 0.13 21.91 17.52
C ILE A 172 1.51 22.32 16.95
N SER A 173 1.56 22.86 15.73
CA SER A 173 2.82 23.33 15.11
C SER A 173 3.55 24.36 15.99
N LYS A 174 2.81 25.27 16.63
CA LYS A 174 3.38 26.24 17.56
C LYS A 174 3.94 25.57 18.81
N TYR A 175 3.18 24.67 19.44
CA TYR A 175 3.65 23.93 20.62
C TYR A 175 4.97 23.20 20.34
N TYR A 176 5.07 22.47 19.23
CA TYR A 176 6.30 21.73 18.89
C TYR A 176 7.46 22.65 18.50
N ARG A 177 7.18 23.82 17.94
CA ARG A 177 8.22 24.83 17.69
C ARG A 177 8.81 25.35 18.99
N ASP A 178 7.96 25.59 19.98
CA ASP A 178 8.34 26.21 21.25
C ASP A 178 8.99 25.21 22.22
N ASN A 179 8.64 23.91 22.13
CA ASN A 179 9.07 22.87 23.09
C ASN A 179 9.97 21.76 22.52
N HIS A 180 10.06 21.62 21.19
CA HIS A 180 10.79 20.51 20.54
C HIS A 180 11.66 20.98 19.36
N ASN A 181 11.83 20.14 18.33
CA ASN A 181 12.68 20.41 17.16
C ASN A 181 11.95 21.28 16.11
N GLU A 182 12.64 22.30 15.62
CA GLU A 182 12.22 23.22 14.55
C GLU A 182 11.77 22.49 13.27
N ASP A 183 12.37 21.35 12.95
CA ASP A 183 12.04 20.57 11.75
C ASP A 183 10.62 19.98 11.82
N GLY A 184 10.19 19.48 12.99
CA GLY A 184 8.83 18.97 13.17
C GLY A 184 7.79 20.08 13.02
N ALA A 185 8.08 21.27 13.55
CA ALA A 185 7.23 22.44 13.37
C ALA A 185 7.12 22.88 11.89
N LYS A 186 8.21 22.79 11.11
CA LYS A 186 8.21 23.07 9.66
C LYS A 186 7.39 22.05 8.88
N ILE A 187 7.47 20.77 9.25
CA ILE A 187 6.64 19.71 8.65
C ILE A 187 5.16 20.02 8.91
N LEU A 188 4.76 20.24 10.17
CA LEU A 188 3.37 20.56 10.53
C LEU A 188 2.85 21.83 9.83
N SER A 189 3.67 22.87 9.73
CA SER A 189 3.34 24.09 8.99
C SER A 189 3.13 23.85 7.50
N SER A 190 3.89 22.92 6.91
CA SER A 190 3.73 22.53 5.50
C SER A 190 2.46 21.73 5.28
N LEU A 191 2.08 20.88 6.25
CA LEU A 191 0.84 20.13 6.25
C LEU A 191 -0.39 21.04 6.30
N ASN A 192 -0.34 22.19 6.97
CA ASN A 192 -1.45 23.16 6.98
C ASN A 192 -1.89 23.58 5.56
N LYS A 193 -0.94 23.76 4.64
CA LYS A 193 -1.26 24.10 3.24
C LYS A 193 -1.98 22.96 2.52
N PHE A 194 -1.66 21.72 2.87
CA PHE A 194 -2.39 20.56 2.35
C PHE A 194 -3.81 20.51 2.92
N LEU A 195 -4.01 20.89 4.18
CA LEU A 195 -5.34 20.93 4.80
C LEU A 195 -6.26 21.97 4.15
N ASP A 196 -5.72 23.06 3.61
CA ASP A 196 -6.48 23.99 2.77
C ASP A 196 -7.02 23.30 1.51
N VAL A 197 -6.18 22.50 0.83
CA VAL A 197 -6.57 21.71 -0.35
C VAL A 197 -7.60 20.64 0.02
N LEU A 198 -7.42 19.95 1.16
CA LEU A 198 -8.38 18.98 1.67
C LEU A 198 -9.75 19.64 1.98
N ASN A 199 -9.74 20.83 2.60
CA ASN A 199 -10.95 21.59 2.86
C ASN A 199 -11.66 22.01 1.57
N GLU A 200 -10.91 22.46 0.56
CA GLU A 200 -11.47 22.80 -0.74
C GLU A 200 -12.05 21.57 -1.45
N ALA A 201 -11.34 20.45 -1.42
CA ALA A 201 -11.78 19.17 -1.97
C ALA A 201 -13.09 18.71 -1.34
N ARG A 202 -13.18 18.73 0.00
CA ARG A 202 -14.41 18.43 0.73
C ARG A 202 -15.55 19.37 0.33
N ASN A 203 -15.30 20.67 0.29
CA ASN A 203 -16.37 21.65 0.07
C ASN A 203 -16.89 21.66 -1.39
N LYS A 204 -16.03 21.42 -2.38
CA LYS A 204 -16.34 21.65 -3.80
C LYS A 204 -16.38 20.38 -4.65
N ARG A 205 -15.91 19.25 -4.13
CA ARG A 205 -15.70 18.01 -4.93
C ARG A 205 -16.03 16.72 -4.18
N SER A 206 -16.60 16.79 -2.98
CA SER A 206 -17.21 15.64 -2.29
C SER A 206 -18.72 15.82 -2.12
N LEU A 207 -19.41 14.81 -1.59
CA LEU A 207 -20.84 14.89 -1.30
C LEU A 207 -21.21 15.70 -0.04
N ALA A 208 -20.23 16.34 0.63
CA ALA A 208 -20.53 17.22 1.77
C ALA A 208 -21.46 18.39 1.38
N HIS A 209 -21.43 18.78 0.10
CA HIS A 209 -22.35 19.75 -0.51
C HIS A 209 -22.84 19.25 -1.88
N PRO A 210 -24.00 19.72 -2.37
CA PRO A 210 -24.50 19.37 -3.69
C PRO A 210 -23.59 19.96 -4.79
N ASN A 211 -22.59 19.18 -5.20
CA ASN A 211 -21.59 19.56 -6.20
C ASN A 211 -21.94 19.00 -7.59
N SER A 212 -21.64 19.76 -8.65
CA SER A 212 -21.93 19.39 -10.04
C SER A 212 -21.01 18.30 -10.61
N SER A 213 -19.90 18.03 -9.93
CA SER A 213 -18.90 17.02 -10.29
C SER A 213 -18.18 16.55 -9.02
N LEU A 214 -17.97 15.24 -8.89
CA LEU A 214 -17.18 14.65 -7.80
C LEU A 214 -15.69 14.60 -8.17
N MET A 215 -14.83 14.51 -7.16
CA MET A 215 -13.41 14.28 -7.33
C MET A 215 -13.14 12.91 -7.94
N ASP A 216 -12.14 12.84 -8.81
CA ASP A 216 -11.70 11.58 -9.40
C ASP A 216 -11.15 10.63 -8.32
N SER A 217 -11.30 9.32 -8.57
CA SER A 217 -10.95 8.26 -7.62
C SER A 217 -9.47 8.30 -7.16
N PRO A 218 -8.47 8.54 -8.03
CA PRO A 218 -7.06 8.58 -7.62
C PRO A 218 -6.75 9.71 -6.64
N GLU A 219 -7.26 10.92 -6.90
CA GLU A 219 -7.08 12.10 -6.05
C GLU A 219 -7.77 11.91 -4.70
N SER A 220 -8.95 11.31 -4.69
CA SER A 220 -9.69 11.01 -3.46
C SER A 220 -8.92 10.04 -2.57
N VAL A 221 -8.36 8.97 -3.14
CA VAL A 221 -7.52 7.99 -2.42
C VAL A 221 -6.24 8.65 -1.90
N LEU A 222 -5.59 9.50 -2.70
CA LEU A 222 -4.40 10.24 -2.25
C LEU A 222 -4.71 11.13 -1.04
N LEU A 223 -5.83 11.88 -1.08
CA LEU A 223 -6.23 12.73 0.04
C LEU A 223 -6.46 11.93 1.33
N ILE A 224 -7.11 10.76 1.20
CA ILE A 224 -7.34 9.85 2.33
C ILE A 224 -6.01 9.38 2.92
N ASN A 225 -5.09 8.90 2.09
CA ASN A 225 -3.81 8.36 2.54
C ASN A 225 -2.90 9.42 3.17
N VAL A 226 -2.92 10.65 2.64
CA VAL A 226 -2.18 11.77 3.26
C VAL A 226 -2.80 12.12 4.62
N ALA A 227 -4.13 12.19 4.73
CA ALA A 227 -4.79 12.48 6.01
C ALA A 227 -4.51 11.39 7.06
N LYS A 228 -4.53 10.10 6.69
CA LYS A 228 -4.11 9.01 7.58
C LYS A 228 -2.64 9.13 8.01
N SER A 229 -1.75 9.46 7.07
CA SER A 229 -0.33 9.71 7.36
C SER A 229 -0.12 10.88 8.35
N ILE A 230 -0.91 11.94 8.26
CA ILE A 230 -0.88 13.05 9.21
C ILE A 230 -1.27 12.57 10.61
N MET A 231 -2.38 11.83 10.75
CA MET A 231 -2.81 11.29 12.05
C MET A 231 -1.73 10.40 12.68
N LYS A 232 -1.14 9.50 11.88
CA LYS A 232 -0.03 8.65 12.34
C LYS A 232 1.16 9.47 12.81
N TYR A 233 1.58 10.47 12.04
CA TYR A 233 2.67 11.36 12.45
C TYR A 233 2.35 12.07 13.77
N LEU A 234 1.16 12.66 13.91
CA LEU A 234 0.73 13.32 15.14
C LEU A 234 0.73 12.36 16.35
N ASN A 235 0.37 11.09 16.14
CA ASN A 235 0.41 10.06 17.18
C ASN A 235 1.85 9.76 17.66
N THR A 236 2.83 9.86 16.77
CA THR A 236 4.25 9.66 17.14
C THR A 236 4.87 10.82 17.91
N LEU A 237 4.21 11.97 17.94
CA LEU A 237 4.74 13.13 18.65
C LEU A 237 4.45 12.99 20.14
N GLU A 238 5.49 13.01 20.98
CA GLU A 238 5.35 12.98 22.45
C GLU A 238 4.74 14.28 22.98
N ASN A 239 4.04 14.22 24.12
CA ASN A 239 3.45 15.38 24.79
C ASN A 239 4.49 16.18 25.58
#